data_AF-A0AA43JB06-F1
#
_entry.id   AF-A0AA43JB06-F1
#
_cell.length_a   1.000
_cell.length_b   1.000
_cell.length_c   1.000
_cell.angle_alpha   90.00
_cell.angle_beta   90.00
_cell.angle_gamma   90.00
#
_symmetry.space_group_name_H-M   'P 1'
#
loop_
_entity.id
_entity.type
_entity.pdbx_description
1 polymer ?
#
loop_
_entity_poly.entity_id
_entity_poly.type
_entity_poly.pdbx_seq_one_letter_code
_entity_poly.pdbx_strand_id
1 'polypeptide(L)'
;TSPEYGFDVNTAAVIRTIHEQSPDIRVGVSKTDGQIGAGDQGLMFGYACRQTDELMPLPIMLAHKLAMRLSEVRKNKELPYLGPDGKTQVTVEYRDGKPVRIDYVVIAASHTQEAVSADGRFTSDEAKRQIIERVVGPVAGNWIDENTKITINGTGQFVVSGPQGDTGLTGRKIIVDTYGGWAVHGGGAFSGKDPTKVDRSAGYMARYIAKNIVGAGLADECLVQLGYCIGLVDPVSVMVNTYGTGKLSDESFSPLVRQVFPLSPKGMIDHLKLREPVYLKTATYGHFGRPEFAWERLDATDELLAKAKQF
;
A
#
# COMPACT_ATOMS: atom_id res chain seq x y z
N THR A 1 -12.89 20.36 -3.30
CA THR A 1 -11.89 20.87 -4.26
C THR A 1 -12.43 22.18 -4.82
N SER A 2 -11.64 22.91 -5.60
CA SER A 2 -12.00 24.24 -6.13
C SER A 2 -11.83 24.20 -7.65
N PRO A 3 -12.62 24.96 -8.43
CA PRO A 3 -12.45 25.07 -9.89
C PRO A 3 -11.02 25.44 -10.30
N GLU A 4 -10.28 26.15 -9.44
CA GLU A 4 -8.89 26.54 -9.66
C GLU A 4 -7.93 25.35 -9.86
N TYR A 5 -8.30 24.16 -9.39
CA TYR A 5 -7.51 22.93 -9.55
C TYR A 5 -8.05 21.99 -10.63
N GLY A 6 -8.97 22.46 -11.49
CA GLY A 6 -9.49 21.68 -12.60
C GLY A 6 -10.58 20.67 -12.27
N PHE A 7 -11.03 20.60 -11.00
CA PHE A 7 -12.14 19.72 -10.60
C PHE A 7 -12.88 20.25 -9.36
N ASP A 8 -14.20 20.43 -9.45
CA ASP A 8 -15.06 20.84 -8.34
C ASP A 8 -16.22 19.86 -8.15
N VAL A 9 -16.43 19.46 -6.90
CA VAL A 9 -17.52 18.56 -6.48
C VAL A 9 -18.90 19.20 -6.70
N ASN A 10 -19.00 20.54 -6.70
CA ASN A 10 -20.28 21.23 -6.88
C ASN A 10 -20.73 21.32 -8.34
N THR A 11 -19.82 21.13 -9.29
CA THR A 11 -20.10 21.28 -10.73
C THR A 11 -19.88 20.01 -11.54
N ALA A 12 -19.21 19.01 -10.96
CA ALA A 12 -18.96 17.73 -11.62
C ALA A 12 -20.26 16.95 -11.89
N ALA A 13 -20.37 16.38 -13.09
CA ALA A 13 -21.42 15.43 -13.41
C ALA A 13 -21.12 14.06 -12.77
N VAL A 14 -22.15 13.44 -12.18
CA VAL A 14 -22.06 12.10 -11.57
C VAL A 14 -22.92 11.14 -12.38
N ILE A 15 -22.28 10.19 -13.05
CA ILE A 15 -22.95 9.14 -13.84
C ILE A 15 -22.87 7.83 -13.04
N ARG A 16 -24.01 7.15 -12.88
CA ARG A 16 -24.11 5.89 -12.12
C ARG A 16 -24.61 4.75 -13.00
N THR A 17 -23.74 3.77 -13.25
CA THR A 17 -24.07 2.52 -13.96
C THR A 17 -23.74 1.33 -13.08
N ILE A 18 -24.61 1.01 -12.13
CA ILE A 18 -24.41 -0.06 -11.14
C ILE A 18 -25.46 -1.16 -11.38
N HIS A 19 -25.00 -2.41 -11.37
CA HIS A 19 -25.84 -3.61 -11.50
C HIS A 19 -25.66 -4.54 -10.29
N GLU A 20 -26.61 -5.45 -10.08
CA GLU A 20 -26.47 -6.51 -9.08
C GLU A 20 -25.40 -7.54 -9.49
N GLN A 21 -24.83 -8.26 -8.52
CA GLN A 21 -23.89 -9.34 -8.81
C GLN A 21 -24.60 -10.49 -9.55
N SER A 22 -23.92 -11.09 -10.54
CA SER A 22 -24.43 -12.27 -11.25
C SER A 22 -24.85 -13.38 -10.27
N PRO A 23 -26.07 -13.94 -10.42
CA PRO A 23 -26.51 -15.09 -9.63
C PRO A 23 -25.58 -16.29 -9.73
N ASP A 24 -24.96 -16.54 -10.89
CA ASP A 24 -24.06 -17.68 -11.11
C ASP A 24 -22.79 -17.58 -10.25
N ILE A 25 -22.27 -16.36 -10.06
CA ILE A 25 -21.14 -16.09 -9.18
C ILE A 25 -21.57 -16.25 -7.72
N ARG A 26 -22.77 -15.76 -7.37
CA ARG A 26 -23.28 -15.73 -6.00
C ARG A 26 -23.39 -17.12 -5.37
N VAL A 27 -23.78 -18.14 -6.15
CA VAL A 27 -23.91 -19.53 -5.66
C VAL A 27 -22.59 -20.11 -5.18
N GLY A 28 -21.47 -19.78 -5.83
CA GLY A 28 -20.14 -20.23 -5.41
C GLY A 28 -19.61 -19.54 -4.15
N VAL A 29 -20.00 -18.27 -3.96
CA VAL A 29 -19.52 -17.44 -2.84
C VAL A 29 -20.31 -17.69 -1.56
N SER A 30 -21.63 -17.74 -1.64
CA SER A 30 -22.51 -17.92 -0.48
C SER A 30 -22.99 -19.36 -0.40
N LYS A 31 -22.34 -20.17 0.45
CA LYS A 31 -22.71 -21.58 0.64
C LYS A 31 -23.85 -21.73 1.64
N THR A 32 -24.64 -22.80 1.48
CA THR A 32 -25.83 -23.08 2.30
C THR A 32 -25.51 -23.42 3.75
N ASP A 33 -24.29 -23.87 4.03
CA ASP A 33 -23.76 -24.16 5.37
C ASP A 33 -23.17 -22.92 6.09
N GLY A 34 -23.29 -21.74 5.47
CA GLY A 34 -22.75 -20.49 6.00
C GLY A 34 -21.25 -20.29 5.74
N GLN A 35 -20.58 -21.21 5.03
CA GLN A 35 -19.23 -21.00 4.52
C GLN A 35 -19.21 -19.99 3.38
N ILE A 36 -18.05 -19.36 3.18
CA ILE A 36 -17.83 -18.43 2.08
C ILE A 36 -16.74 -19.01 1.17
N GLY A 37 -17.10 -19.28 -0.09
CA GLY A 37 -16.13 -19.62 -1.13
C GLY A 37 -15.45 -18.37 -1.69
N ALA A 38 -14.27 -18.53 -2.29
CA ALA A 38 -13.56 -17.42 -2.90
C ALA A 38 -14.42 -16.74 -3.98
N GLY A 39 -14.48 -15.41 -3.94
CA GLY A 39 -15.24 -14.59 -4.91
C GLY A 39 -14.75 -14.67 -6.35
N ASP A 40 -13.49 -15.07 -6.54
CA ASP A 40 -12.81 -15.24 -7.83
C ASP A 40 -11.59 -16.15 -7.63
N GLN A 41 -10.96 -16.58 -8.71
CA GLN A 41 -9.61 -17.14 -8.68
C GLN A 41 -8.57 -16.03 -8.47
N GLY A 42 -7.44 -16.34 -7.87
CA GLY A 42 -6.36 -15.35 -7.73
C GLY A 42 -5.16 -15.83 -6.94
N LEU A 43 -4.08 -15.07 -7.10
CA LEU A 43 -2.87 -15.15 -6.28
C LEU A 43 -2.74 -13.86 -5.49
N MET A 44 -2.42 -13.96 -4.21
CA MET A 44 -2.25 -12.80 -3.33
C MET A 44 -0.93 -12.94 -2.59
N PHE A 45 -0.24 -11.82 -2.46
CA PHE A 45 1.09 -11.76 -1.87
C PHE A 45 1.11 -10.86 -0.64
N GLY A 46 1.67 -11.40 0.42
CA GLY A 46 1.98 -10.75 1.68
C GLY A 46 3.48 -10.58 1.81
N TYR A 47 3.95 -9.47 2.33
CA TYR A 47 5.38 -9.26 2.51
C TYR A 47 5.66 -8.48 3.79
N ALA A 48 6.78 -8.79 4.42
CA ALA A 48 7.36 -8.04 5.53
C ALA A 48 8.88 -8.15 5.55
N CYS A 49 9.56 -7.10 6.04
CA CYS A 49 11.00 -7.09 6.26
C CYS A 49 11.37 -6.15 7.41
N ARG A 50 12.58 -6.26 7.95
CA ARG A 50 13.07 -5.41 9.06
C ARG A 50 13.63 -4.04 8.67
N GLN A 51 13.40 -3.57 7.44
CA GLN A 51 13.98 -2.30 6.98
C GLN A 51 13.38 -1.07 7.67
N THR A 52 12.14 -1.16 8.17
CA THR A 52 11.48 -0.09 8.93
C THR A 52 10.71 -0.67 10.12
N ASP A 53 10.36 0.19 11.09
CA ASP A 53 9.57 -0.20 12.27
C ASP A 53 8.19 -0.74 11.90
N GLU A 54 7.63 -0.30 10.77
CA GLU A 54 6.36 -0.78 10.24
C GLU A 54 6.47 -2.18 9.58
N LEU A 55 7.67 -2.76 9.59
CA LEU A 55 8.04 -4.00 8.91
C LEU A 55 7.77 -3.95 7.41
N MET A 56 8.12 -2.85 6.77
CA MET A 56 7.89 -2.56 5.35
C MET A 56 9.20 -2.19 4.65
N PRO A 57 9.29 -2.31 3.31
CA PRO A 57 10.43 -1.81 2.56
C PRO A 57 10.57 -0.28 2.73
N LEU A 58 11.80 0.19 2.96
CA LEU A 58 12.07 1.61 3.19
C LEU A 58 11.61 2.53 2.02
N PRO A 59 11.83 2.21 0.73
CA PRO A 59 11.54 3.13 -0.36
C PRO A 59 10.05 3.49 -0.46
N ILE A 60 9.16 2.50 -0.34
CA ILE A 60 7.71 2.73 -0.40
C ILE A 60 7.22 3.49 0.83
N MET A 61 7.77 3.20 2.02
CA MET A 61 7.42 3.93 3.23
C MET A 61 7.80 5.40 3.15
N LEU A 62 8.99 5.72 2.64
CA LEU A 62 9.40 7.11 2.42
C LEU A 62 8.53 7.80 1.36
N ALA A 63 8.25 7.14 0.23
CA ALA A 63 7.38 7.69 -0.80
C ALA A 63 5.96 8.01 -0.26
N HIS A 64 5.37 7.09 0.52
CA HIS A 64 4.09 7.33 1.20
C HIS A 64 4.15 8.48 2.19
N LYS A 65 5.17 8.52 3.06
CA LYS A 65 5.33 9.58 4.06
C LYS A 65 5.50 10.95 3.40
N LEU A 66 6.22 11.03 2.28
CA LEU A 66 6.33 12.26 1.49
C LEU A 66 4.97 12.69 0.91
N ALA A 67 4.18 11.77 0.36
CA ALA A 67 2.86 12.08 -0.19
C ALA A 67 1.86 12.52 0.90
N MET A 68 1.92 11.88 2.07
CA MET A 68 1.14 12.27 3.25
C MET A 68 1.52 13.67 3.72
N ARG A 69 2.83 13.93 3.86
CA ARG A 69 3.33 15.25 4.29
C ARG A 69 2.97 16.34 3.29
N LEU A 70 3.07 16.09 1.98
CA LEU A 70 2.66 17.03 0.94
C LEU A 70 1.16 17.39 1.06
N SER A 71 0.32 16.40 1.35
CA SER A 71 -1.10 16.63 1.61
C SER A 71 -1.37 17.36 2.93
N GLU A 72 -0.57 17.12 3.96
CA GLU A 72 -0.67 17.77 5.26
C GLU A 72 -0.37 19.28 5.15
N VAL A 73 0.79 19.64 4.59
CA VAL A 73 1.23 21.05 4.44
C VAL A 73 0.30 21.88 3.55
N ARG A 74 -0.39 21.21 2.63
CA ARG A 74 -1.46 21.82 1.84
C ARG A 74 -2.72 22.05 2.68
N LYS A 75 -3.20 21.01 3.37
CA LYS A 75 -4.47 21.06 4.13
C LYS A 75 -4.39 22.00 5.33
N ASN A 76 -3.24 22.09 5.99
CA ASN A 76 -3.00 23.02 7.09
C ASN A 76 -2.63 24.45 6.62
N LYS A 77 -2.52 24.66 5.30
CA LYS A 77 -2.16 25.93 4.64
C LYS A 77 -0.76 26.45 4.99
N GLU A 78 0.17 25.57 5.38
CA GLU A 78 1.60 25.91 5.49
C GLU A 78 2.18 26.29 4.13
N LEU A 79 1.77 25.57 3.07
CA LEU A 79 2.06 25.90 1.66
C LEU A 79 0.74 26.07 0.89
N PRO A 80 0.12 27.26 0.95
CA PRO A 80 -1.26 27.47 0.48
C PRO A 80 -1.41 27.41 -1.04
N TYR A 81 -0.32 27.60 -1.79
CA TYR A 81 -0.32 27.50 -3.25
C TYR A 81 -0.40 26.05 -3.77
N LEU A 82 -0.27 25.04 -2.91
CA LEU A 82 -0.28 23.64 -3.35
C LEU A 82 -1.69 23.17 -3.75
N GLY A 83 -1.75 22.52 -4.90
CA GLY A 83 -2.91 21.78 -5.37
C GLY A 83 -2.97 20.35 -4.81
N PRO A 84 -4.10 19.65 -5.01
CA PRO A 84 -4.32 18.32 -4.44
C PRO A 84 -3.57 17.18 -5.15
N ASP A 85 -3.07 17.38 -6.37
CA ASP A 85 -2.38 16.34 -7.15
C ASP A 85 -0.88 16.35 -6.83
N GLY A 86 -0.37 15.20 -6.41
CA GLY A 86 1.01 15.06 -5.95
C GLY A 86 1.55 13.66 -6.21
N LYS A 87 2.82 13.58 -6.60
CA LYS A 87 3.55 12.34 -6.89
C LYS A 87 4.90 12.39 -6.20
N THR A 88 5.29 11.29 -5.60
CA THR A 88 6.56 11.16 -4.87
C THR A 88 7.29 9.91 -5.34
N GLN A 89 8.62 10.00 -5.43
CA GLN A 89 9.48 8.88 -5.75
C GLN A 89 10.77 9.00 -4.94
N VAL A 90 11.26 7.86 -4.45
CA VAL A 90 12.50 7.78 -3.67
C VAL A 90 13.33 6.63 -4.21
N THR A 91 14.58 6.92 -4.55
CA THR A 91 15.61 5.94 -4.90
C THR A 91 16.56 5.82 -3.73
N VAL A 92 16.69 4.60 -3.20
CA VAL A 92 17.52 4.29 -2.02
C VAL A 92 18.72 3.46 -2.47
N GLU A 93 19.92 3.80 -2.00
CA GLU A 93 21.09 2.95 -2.15
C GLU A 93 21.07 1.82 -1.12
N TYR A 94 21.32 0.61 -1.60
CA TYR A 94 21.48 -0.57 -0.77
C TYR A 94 22.91 -1.09 -0.83
N ARG A 95 23.42 -1.54 0.32
CA ARG A 95 24.67 -2.26 0.45
C ARG A 95 24.42 -3.51 1.28
N ASP A 96 24.79 -4.67 0.76
CA ASP A 96 24.60 -5.97 1.43
C ASP A 96 23.15 -6.17 1.92
N GLY A 97 22.18 -5.79 1.09
CA GLY A 97 20.74 -5.92 1.38
C GLY A 97 20.18 -4.89 2.38
N LYS A 98 20.99 -3.94 2.87
CA LYS A 98 20.57 -2.92 3.83
C LYS A 98 20.52 -1.53 3.21
N PRO A 99 19.49 -0.71 3.52
CA PRO A 99 19.44 0.67 3.04
C PRO A 99 20.53 1.50 3.72
N VAL A 100 21.24 2.31 2.93
CA VAL A 100 22.36 3.15 3.43
C VAL A 100 22.00 4.62 3.40
N ARG A 101 21.45 5.10 2.27
CA ARG A 101 21.08 6.51 2.06
C ARG A 101 20.07 6.64 0.92
N ILE A 102 19.51 7.83 0.74
CA ILE A 102 18.74 8.18 -0.46
C ILE A 102 19.68 8.71 -1.53
N ASP A 103 19.62 8.13 -2.73
CA ASP A 103 20.32 8.63 -3.91
C ASP A 103 19.53 9.76 -4.58
N TYR A 104 18.20 9.60 -4.68
CA TYR A 104 17.36 10.50 -5.44
C TYR A 104 15.96 10.65 -4.84
N VAL A 105 15.46 11.88 -4.74
CA VAL A 105 14.06 12.20 -4.42
C VAL A 105 13.43 12.98 -5.58
N VAL A 106 12.24 12.56 -6.02
CA VAL A 106 11.40 13.33 -6.94
C VAL A 106 10.10 13.68 -6.25
N ILE A 107 9.73 14.96 -6.29
CA ILE A 107 8.40 15.44 -5.91
C ILE A 107 7.81 16.16 -7.12
N ALA A 108 6.68 15.69 -7.61
CA ALA A 108 5.83 16.45 -8.51
C ALA A 108 4.59 16.90 -7.74
N ALA A 109 4.42 18.20 -7.53
CA ALA A 109 3.33 18.77 -6.76
C ALA A 109 2.60 19.83 -7.60
N SER A 110 1.30 19.65 -7.80
CA SER A 110 0.50 20.66 -8.48
C SER A 110 0.38 21.92 -7.63
N HIS A 111 0.22 23.07 -8.28
CA HIS A 111 0.23 24.36 -7.61
C HIS A 111 -0.53 25.43 -8.39
N THR A 112 -0.90 26.50 -7.70
CA THR A 112 -1.50 27.69 -8.29
C THR A 112 -0.46 28.52 -9.05
N GLN A 113 -0.94 29.52 -9.81
CA GLN A 113 -0.08 30.46 -10.53
C GLN A 113 0.88 31.25 -9.63
N GLU A 114 0.59 31.35 -8.33
CA GLU A 114 1.45 32.03 -7.35
C GLU A 114 2.83 31.39 -7.20
N ALA A 115 2.94 30.08 -7.47
CA ALA A 115 4.17 29.32 -7.36
C ALA A 115 4.89 29.14 -8.71
N VAL A 116 4.48 29.87 -9.75
CA VAL A 116 5.12 29.84 -11.08
C VAL A 116 6.23 30.89 -11.14
N SER A 117 7.32 30.59 -11.85
CA SER A 117 8.43 31.50 -12.09
C SER A 117 7.99 32.71 -12.94
N ALA A 118 8.76 33.81 -12.88
CA ALA A 118 8.44 35.04 -13.60
C ALA A 118 8.33 34.86 -15.13
N ASP A 119 9.02 33.86 -15.70
CA ASP A 119 8.95 33.54 -17.13
C ASP A 119 7.77 32.60 -17.49
N GLY A 120 6.95 32.20 -16.51
CA GLY A 120 5.75 31.40 -16.71
C GLY A 120 6.00 29.94 -17.07
N ARG A 121 7.24 29.43 -16.97
CA ARG A 121 7.62 28.09 -17.47
C ARG A 121 7.87 27.05 -16.39
N PHE A 122 8.30 27.48 -15.21
CA PHE A 122 8.78 26.60 -14.14
C PHE A 122 8.05 26.87 -12.82
N THR A 123 8.13 25.95 -11.88
CA THR A 123 7.88 26.28 -10.47
C THR A 123 8.97 27.23 -9.97
N SER A 124 8.58 28.24 -9.20
CA SER A 124 9.50 29.23 -8.63
C SER A 124 10.50 28.58 -7.68
N ASP A 125 11.72 29.12 -7.61
CA ASP A 125 12.77 28.55 -6.76
C ASP A 125 12.41 28.63 -5.27
N GLU A 126 11.64 29.65 -4.87
CA GLU A 126 11.09 29.75 -3.52
C GLU A 126 10.12 28.60 -3.22
N ALA A 127 9.18 28.29 -4.12
CA ALA A 127 8.26 27.18 -3.94
C ALA A 127 9.00 25.82 -3.89
N LYS A 128 10.05 25.64 -4.71
CA LYS A 128 10.91 24.44 -4.65
C LYS A 128 11.61 24.33 -3.30
N ARG A 129 12.23 25.42 -2.82
CA ARG A 129 12.92 25.48 -1.52
C ARG A 129 11.96 25.14 -0.38
N GLN A 130 10.78 25.73 -0.38
CA GLN A 130 9.75 25.46 0.62
C GLN A 130 9.27 24.00 0.60
N ILE A 131 9.09 23.38 -0.57
CA ILE A 131 8.75 21.95 -0.65
C ILE A 131 9.88 21.09 -0.07
N ILE A 132 11.14 21.41 -0.36
CA ILE A 132 12.28 20.68 0.21
C ILE A 132 12.29 20.80 1.74
N GLU A 133 12.20 22.02 2.28
CA GLU A 133 12.27 22.27 3.72
C GLU A 133 11.07 21.73 4.50
N ARG A 134 9.85 21.85 3.94
CA ARG A 134 8.62 21.51 4.65
C ARG A 134 8.12 20.11 4.39
N VAL A 135 8.55 19.46 3.31
CA VAL A 135 8.12 18.11 2.92
C VAL A 135 9.27 17.11 2.96
N VAL A 136 10.37 17.38 2.24
CA VAL A 136 11.47 16.41 2.11
C VAL A 136 12.26 16.31 3.42
N GLY A 137 12.66 17.43 4.01
CA GLY A 137 13.45 17.48 5.23
C GLY A 137 12.83 16.69 6.41
N PRO A 138 11.56 16.95 6.79
CA PRO A 138 10.93 16.28 7.92
C PRO A 138 10.73 14.77 7.75
N VAL A 139 10.66 14.28 6.50
CA VAL A 139 10.38 12.86 6.20
C VAL A 139 11.65 12.07 5.92
N ALA A 140 12.56 12.65 5.14
CA ALA A 140 13.70 11.96 4.56
C ALA A 140 15.04 12.51 5.06
N GLY A 141 15.06 13.56 5.89
CA GLY A 141 16.28 14.25 6.31
C GLY A 141 17.37 13.35 6.88
N ASN A 142 16.98 12.33 7.67
CA ASN A 142 17.93 11.38 8.26
C ASN A 142 18.58 10.42 7.24
N TRP A 143 18.14 10.44 5.98
CA TRP A 143 18.64 9.59 4.90
C TRP A 143 19.32 10.40 3.77
N ILE A 144 19.37 11.72 3.89
CA ILE A 144 19.90 12.64 2.88
C ILE A 144 21.35 13.00 3.23
N ASP A 145 22.23 12.99 2.24
CA ASP A 145 23.61 13.45 2.34
C ASP A 145 23.93 14.48 1.23
N GLU A 146 25.19 14.94 1.17
CA GLU A 146 25.64 15.89 0.16
C GLU A 146 25.56 15.38 -1.29
N ASN A 147 25.43 14.06 -1.48
CA ASN A 147 25.33 13.41 -2.79
C ASN A 147 23.88 13.15 -3.22
N THR A 148 22.91 13.30 -2.31
CA THR A 148 21.50 13.11 -2.62
C THR A 148 21.01 14.16 -3.62
N LYS A 149 20.35 13.70 -4.69
CA LYS A 149 19.73 14.58 -5.68
C LYS A 149 18.24 14.76 -5.35
N ILE A 150 17.76 15.99 -5.40
CA ILE A 150 16.34 16.29 -5.18
C ILE A 150 15.80 17.08 -6.36
N THR A 151 14.75 16.56 -6.99
CA THR A 151 14.04 17.22 -8.09
C THR A 151 12.62 17.54 -7.68
N ILE A 152 12.27 18.83 -7.76
CA ILE A 152 10.92 19.33 -7.57
C ILE A 152 10.38 19.79 -8.93
N ASN A 153 9.27 19.19 -9.37
CA ASN A 153 8.59 19.47 -10.64
C ASN A 153 9.53 19.47 -11.86
N GLY A 154 10.09 18.29 -12.19
CA GLY A 154 11.09 18.15 -13.26
C GLY A 154 10.62 18.55 -14.67
N THR A 155 9.31 18.71 -14.90
CA THR A 155 8.74 19.14 -16.19
C THR A 155 8.56 20.65 -16.30
N GLY A 156 8.88 21.42 -15.26
CA GLY A 156 8.62 22.85 -15.19
C GLY A 156 7.51 23.18 -14.19
N GLN A 157 6.46 23.86 -14.63
CA GLN A 157 5.27 24.11 -13.81
C GLN A 157 4.30 22.93 -13.85
N PHE A 158 3.37 22.88 -12.89
CA PHE A 158 2.33 21.85 -12.79
C PHE A 158 1.01 22.46 -12.31
N VAL A 159 0.45 23.34 -13.13
CA VAL A 159 -0.81 24.06 -12.81
C VAL A 159 -2.05 23.26 -13.22
N VAL A 160 -2.06 22.69 -14.43
CA VAL A 160 -3.14 21.81 -14.90
C VAL A 160 -2.93 20.41 -14.33
N SER A 161 -3.85 19.92 -13.51
CA SER A 161 -3.68 18.69 -12.75
C SER A 161 -5.00 17.95 -12.47
N GLY A 162 -4.95 16.82 -11.77
CA GLY A 162 -6.13 16.05 -11.41
C GLY A 162 -6.89 15.53 -12.64
N PRO A 163 -8.23 15.31 -12.52
CA PRO A 163 -9.04 14.79 -13.63
C PRO A 163 -9.02 15.62 -14.93
N GLN A 164 -8.67 16.91 -14.86
CA GLN A 164 -8.48 17.73 -16.05
C GLN A 164 -7.20 17.36 -16.82
N GLY A 165 -6.15 16.94 -16.11
CA GLY A 165 -4.85 16.60 -16.69
C GLY A 165 -4.68 15.11 -17.00
N ASP A 166 -5.35 14.22 -16.26
CA ASP A 166 -5.25 12.76 -16.45
C ASP A 166 -6.53 12.04 -15.99
N THR A 167 -6.90 10.95 -16.67
CA THR A 167 -8.09 10.17 -16.32
C THR A 167 -7.76 9.18 -15.19
N GLY A 168 -8.45 9.33 -14.06
CA GLY A 168 -8.34 8.39 -12.93
C GLY A 168 -9.22 7.14 -13.09
N LEU A 169 -8.67 5.97 -12.78
CA LEU A 169 -9.42 4.71 -12.71
C LEU A 169 -9.06 3.93 -11.43
N THR A 170 -10.06 3.29 -10.83
CA THR A 170 -9.90 2.38 -9.69
C THR A 170 -8.93 1.25 -10.04
N GLY A 171 -8.01 0.91 -9.12
CA GLY A 171 -7.10 -0.22 -9.30
C GLY A 171 -5.92 0.04 -10.24
N ARG A 172 -5.60 1.29 -10.58
CA ARG A 172 -4.42 1.65 -11.40
C ARG A 172 -3.19 2.06 -10.58
N LYS A 173 -3.18 1.74 -9.30
CA LYS A 173 -2.10 2.05 -8.35
C LYS A 173 -1.73 0.87 -7.45
N ILE A 174 -1.99 -0.37 -7.89
CA ILE A 174 -1.81 -1.61 -7.10
C ILE A 174 -0.40 -1.78 -6.49
N ILE A 175 0.65 -1.33 -7.16
CA ILE A 175 2.02 -1.39 -6.63
C ILE A 175 2.27 -0.32 -5.56
N VAL A 176 1.66 0.86 -5.72
CA VAL A 176 1.67 1.92 -4.70
C VAL A 176 0.79 1.51 -3.52
N ASP A 177 -0.31 0.79 -3.75
CA ASP A 177 -1.19 0.31 -2.67
C ASP A 177 -0.50 -0.75 -1.79
N THR A 178 0.57 -1.39 -2.28
CA THR A 178 1.24 -2.53 -1.65
C THR A 178 2.69 -2.22 -1.24
N TYR A 179 3.68 -2.78 -1.93
CA TYR A 179 5.08 -2.84 -1.47
C TYR A 179 6.03 -2.04 -2.37
N GLY A 180 5.51 -1.17 -3.24
CA GLY A 180 6.32 -0.28 -4.09
C GLY A 180 7.23 -0.99 -5.08
N GLY A 181 6.90 -2.22 -5.47
CA GLY A 181 7.67 -3.05 -6.40
C GLY A 181 8.75 -3.88 -5.73
N TRP A 182 8.88 -3.79 -4.39
CA TRP A 182 9.82 -4.61 -3.63
C TRP A 182 9.42 -6.09 -3.60
N ALA A 183 8.12 -6.37 -3.53
CA ALA A 183 7.57 -7.72 -3.49
C ALA A 183 6.64 -7.99 -4.68
N VAL A 184 6.45 -9.28 -4.95
CA VAL A 184 5.58 -9.78 -6.03
C VAL A 184 4.13 -9.35 -5.80
N HIS A 185 3.39 -9.16 -6.88
CA HIS A 185 1.97 -8.79 -6.85
C HIS A 185 1.16 -9.70 -7.77
N GLY A 186 -0.01 -10.15 -7.32
CA GLY A 186 -0.86 -11.11 -8.06
C GLY A 186 -1.86 -10.48 -9.04
N GLY A 187 -1.93 -9.15 -9.08
CA GLY A 187 -2.68 -8.37 -10.07
C GLY A 187 -4.03 -7.84 -9.59
N GLY A 188 -4.59 -8.41 -8.51
CA GLY A 188 -5.86 -7.97 -7.93
C GLY A 188 -5.79 -6.58 -7.29
N ALA A 189 -6.69 -5.68 -7.70
CA ALA A 189 -6.87 -4.38 -7.01
C ALA A 189 -7.67 -4.52 -5.71
N PHE A 190 -7.46 -3.62 -4.75
CA PHE A 190 -8.18 -3.65 -3.48
C PHE A 190 -9.47 -2.82 -3.50
N SER A 191 -9.40 -1.53 -3.83
CA SER A 191 -10.52 -0.56 -3.72
C SER A 191 -11.75 -0.96 -4.56
N GLY A 192 -12.94 -0.68 -4.03
CA GLY A 192 -14.23 -1.01 -4.68
C GLY A 192 -14.76 -2.44 -4.46
N LYS A 193 -14.03 -3.29 -3.72
CA LYS A 193 -14.40 -4.68 -3.45
C LYS A 193 -14.84 -4.89 -2.00
N ASP A 194 -15.83 -5.75 -1.74
CA ASP A 194 -16.14 -6.18 -0.38
C ASP A 194 -15.21 -7.36 0.05
N PRO A 195 -15.19 -7.73 1.34
CA PRO A 195 -14.23 -8.71 1.87
C PRO A 195 -14.37 -10.15 1.32
N THR A 196 -15.49 -10.48 0.67
CA THR A 196 -15.64 -11.80 0.01
C THR A 196 -14.72 -11.94 -1.21
N LYS A 197 -14.19 -10.82 -1.73
CA LYS A 197 -13.26 -10.80 -2.87
C LYS A 197 -11.87 -11.00 -2.32
N VAL A 198 -11.35 -12.22 -2.54
CA VAL A 198 -10.07 -12.68 -1.99
C VAL A 198 -8.90 -11.79 -2.38
N ASP A 199 -8.96 -11.07 -3.51
CA ASP A 199 -7.94 -10.07 -3.88
C ASP A 199 -7.61 -9.13 -2.72
N ARG A 200 -8.64 -8.69 -1.97
CA ARG A 200 -8.45 -7.82 -0.80
C ARG A 200 -8.21 -8.64 0.47
N SER A 201 -9.12 -9.53 0.83
CA SER A 201 -9.08 -10.20 2.14
C SER A 201 -7.88 -11.13 2.28
N ALA A 202 -7.54 -11.90 1.24
CA ALA A 202 -6.34 -12.73 1.25
C ALA A 202 -5.05 -11.90 1.08
N GLY A 203 -5.09 -10.78 0.35
CA GLY A 203 -3.96 -9.84 0.32
C GLY A 203 -3.63 -9.27 1.70
N TYR A 204 -4.66 -8.88 2.45
CA TYR A 204 -4.51 -8.42 3.83
C TYR A 204 -4.06 -9.53 4.78
N MET A 205 -4.64 -10.73 4.64
CA MET A 205 -4.25 -11.88 5.47
C MET A 205 -2.80 -12.29 5.20
N ALA A 206 -2.37 -12.30 3.94
CA ALA A 206 -0.99 -12.61 3.60
C ALA A 206 -0.03 -11.59 4.22
N ARG A 207 -0.34 -10.29 4.17
CA ARG A 207 0.42 -9.26 4.89
C ARG A 207 0.48 -9.54 6.38
N TYR A 208 -0.68 -9.81 6.99
CA TYR A 208 -0.79 -10.09 8.43
C TYR A 208 0.11 -11.26 8.84
N ILE A 209 0.09 -12.36 8.08
CA ILE A 209 0.94 -13.54 8.30
C ILE A 209 2.42 -13.18 8.17
N ALA A 210 2.84 -12.58 7.04
CA ALA A 210 4.24 -12.22 6.79
C ALA A 210 4.78 -11.30 7.91
N LYS A 211 3.97 -10.30 8.28
CA LYS A 211 4.29 -9.35 9.34
C LYS A 211 4.45 -10.04 10.70
N ASN A 212 3.56 -10.97 11.05
CA ASN A 212 3.66 -11.72 12.31
C ASN A 212 4.85 -12.69 12.32
N ILE A 213 5.22 -13.30 11.19
CA ILE A 213 6.43 -14.14 11.09
C ILE A 213 7.70 -13.30 11.35
N VAL A 214 7.84 -12.15 10.70
CA VAL A 214 8.99 -11.24 10.92
C VAL A 214 8.95 -10.64 12.32
N GLY A 215 7.77 -10.23 12.79
CA GLY A 215 7.57 -9.67 14.13
C GLY A 215 7.89 -10.65 15.26
N ALA A 216 7.59 -11.94 15.09
CA ALA A 216 7.98 -13.01 16.00
C ALA A 216 9.50 -13.30 15.98
N GLY A 217 10.22 -12.72 15.02
CA GLY A 217 11.63 -13.01 14.81
C GLY A 217 11.90 -14.42 14.30
N LEU A 218 10.94 -15.01 13.57
CA LEU A 218 11.14 -16.27 12.87
C LEU A 218 11.84 -16.10 11.53
N ALA A 219 11.86 -14.88 10.97
CA ALA A 219 12.63 -14.48 9.81
C ALA A 219 12.94 -12.96 9.87
N ASP A 220 13.88 -12.48 9.07
CA ASP A 220 14.14 -11.05 8.89
C ASP A 220 13.41 -10.47 7.67
N GLU A 221 13.09 -11.33 6.70
CA GLU A 221 12.35 -11.05 5.49
C GLU A 221 11.42 -12.23 5.18
N CYS A 222 10.18 -11.95 4.78
CA CYS A 222 9.20 -13.00 4.52
C CYS A 222 8.24 -12.57 3.41
N LEU A 223 8.11 -13.40 2.38
CA LEU A 223 7.04 -13.38 1.40
C LEU A 223 6.06 -14.52 1.68
N VAL A 224 4.76 -14.23 1.65
CA VAL A 224 3.67 -15.20 1.77
C VAL A 224 2.84 -15.14 0.50
N GLN A 225 2.52 -16.29 -0.08
CA GLN A 225 1.64 -16.41 -1.24
C GLN A 225 0.43 -17.27 -0.87
N LEU A 226 -0.77 -16.74 -1.11
CA LEU A 226 -2.04 -17.47 -1.00
C LEU A 226 -2.70 -17.57 -2.37
N GLY A 227 -3.18 -18.77 -2.73
CA GLY A 227 -3.82 -19.03 -4.01
C GLY A 227 -5.23 -19.58 -3.81
N TYR A 228 -6.20 -19.06 -4.58
CA TYR A 228 -7.60 -19.49 -4.52
C TYR A 228 -8.15 -19.81 -5.90
N CYS A 229 -9.10 -20.74 -5.92
CA CYS A 229 -9.98 -21.00 -7.04
C CYS A 229 -11.40 -20.56 -6.66
N ILE A 230 -12.14 -20.00 -7.60
CA ILE A 230 -13.49 -19.48 -7.38
C ILE A 230 -14.41 -20.55 -6.76
N GLY A 231 -15.15 -20.17 -5.70
CA GLY A 231 -16.08 -21.05 -4.99
C GLY A 231 -15.46 -22.07 -4.03
N LEU A 232 -14.13 -22.24 -4.01
CA LEU A 232 -13.45 -23.06 -3.01
C LEU A 232 -13.29 -22.31 -1.69
N VAL A 233 -13.39 -23.04 -0.57
CA VAL A 233 -13.24 -22.49 0.78
C VAL A 233 -11.77 -22.47 1.17
N ASP A 234 -11.06 -23.56 0.90
CA ASP A 234 -9.64 -23.67 1.24
C ASP A 234 -8.75 -23.14 0.11
N PRO A 235 -7.58 -22.55 0.46
CA PRO A 235 -6.61 -22.12 -0.54
C PRO A 235 -6.00 -23.32 -1.26
N VAL A 236 -5.87 -23.21 -2.58
CA VAL A 236 -5.19 -24.20 -3.44
C VAL A 236 -3.67 -24.17 -3.27
N SER A 237 -3.10 -23.04 -2.84
CA SER A 237 -1.68 -22.94 -2.50
C SER A 237 -1.44 -22.03 -1.30
N VAL A 238 -0.44 -22.42 -0.49
CA VAL A 238 0.13 -21.61 0.60
C VAL A 238 1.63 -21.80 0.53
N MET A 239 2.36 -20.74 0.19
CA MET A 239 3.81 -20.75 0.08
C MET A 239 4.39 -19.63 0.94
N VAL A 240 5.50 -19.92 1.62
CA VAL A 240 6.29 -18.96 2.38
C VAL A 240 7.73 -19.04 1.89
N ASN A 241 8.35 -17.88 1.68
CA ASN A 241 9.75 -17.76 1.32
C ASN A 241 10.40 -16.72 2.23
N THR A 242 11.42 -17.13 2.99
CA THR A 242 12.12 -16.25 3.95
C THR A 242 13.41 -15.67 3.38
N TYR A 243 13.70 -15.91 2.11
CA TYR A 243 14.91 -15.47 1.41
C TYR A 243 16.20 -15.89 2.15
N GLY A 244 16.16 -17.05 2.80
CA GLY A 244 17.28 -17.58 3.58
C GLY A 244 17.48 -16.92 4.95
N THR A 245 16.54 -16.09 5.41
CA THR A 245 16.59 -15.43 6.73
C THR A 245 15.77 -16.16 7.80
N GLY A 246 15.07 -17.23 7.43
CA GLY A 246 14.24 -18.03 8.32
C GLY A 246 15.04 -18.81 9.37
N LYS A 247 14.47 -18.92 10.58
CA LYS A 247 14.93 -19.83 11.64
C LYS A 247 14.45 -21.27 11.46
N LEU A 248 13.46 -21.46 10.60
CA LEU A 248 12.97 -22.74 10.13
C LEU A 248 13.26 -22.84 8.62
N SER A 249 13.21 -24.04 8.06
CA SER A 249 13.19 -24.21 6.61
C SER A 249 11.91 -23.62 6.00
N ASP A 250 11.99 -23.09 4.79
CA ASP A 250 10.85 -22.49 4.08
C ASP A 250 9.69 -23.51 3.93
N GLU A 251 10.01 -24.79 3.74
CA GLU A 251 9.03 -25.88 3.65
C GLU A 251 8.22 -26.08 4.95
N SER A 252 8.79 -25.72 6.11
CA SER A 252 8.13 -25.86 7.41
C SER A 252 7.15 -24.70 7.70
N PHE A 253 7.31 -23.56 7.04
CA PHE A 253 6.43 -22.42 7.26
C PHE A 253 5.03 -22.62 6.69
N SER A 254 4.87 -23.29 5.54
CA SER A 254 3.56 -23.56 4.96
C SER A 254 2.61 -24.35 5.90
N PRO A 255 3.01 -25.49 6.48
CA PRO A 255 2.17 -26.19 7.46
C PRO A 255 1.98 -25.39 8.75
N LEU A 256 3.00 -24.67 9.24
CA LEU A 256 2.88 -23.78 10.39
C LEU A 256 1.80 -22.70 10.19
N VAL A 257 1.81 -22.02 9.03
CA VAL A 257 0.82 -21.01 8.68
C VAL A 257 -0.59 -21.60 8.63
N ARG A 258 -0.75 -22.78 8.04
CA ARG A 258 -2.05 -23.48 8.00
C ARG A 258 -2.56 -23.88 9.38
N GLN A 259 -1.65 -24.15 10.32
CA GLN A 259 -2.00 -24.52 11.70
C GLN A 259 -2.43 -23.31 12.53
N VAL A 260 -1.83 -22.14 12.32
CA VAL A 260 -2.04 -20.93 13.13
C VAL A 260 -3.18 -20.06 12.58
N PHE A 261 -3.28 -19.92 11.26
CA PHE A 261 -4.12 -18.89 10.66
C PHE A 261 -5.36 -19.46 9.95
N PRO A 262 -6.54 -18.82 10.12
CA PRO A 262 -7.73 -19.22 9.38
C PRO A 262 -7.68 -18.71 7.94
N LEU A 263 -7.41 -19.60 6.98
CA LEU A 263 -7.21 -19.23 5.57
C LEU A 263 -8.48 -19.32 4.70
N SER A 264 -9.64 -19.71 5.24
CA SER A 264 -10.88 -19.62 4.47
C SER A 264 -11.34 -18.17 4.32
N PRO A 265 -12.04 -17.79 3.23
CA PRO A 265 -12.57 -16.43 3.08
C PRO A 265 -13.36 -15.96 4.30
N LYS A 266 -14.27 -16.80 4.82
CA LYS A 266 -15.01 -16.50 6.05
C LYS A 266 -14.07 -16.32 7.25
N GLY A 267 -13.11 -17.22 7.43
CA GLY A 267 -12.14 -17.18 8.52
C GLY A 267 -11.32 -15.89 8.52
N MET A 268 -10.79 -15.49 7.37
CA MET A 268 -10.04 -14.23 7.22
C MET A 268 -10.90 -13.01 7.53
N ILE A 269 -12.15 -12.99 7.04
CA ILE A 269 -13.10 -11.90 7.27
C ILE A 269 -13.38 -11.72 8.77
N ASP A 270 -13.66 -12.81 9.46
CA ASP A 270 -14.02 -12.78 10.87
C ASP A 270 -12.79 -12.46 11.74
N HIS A 271 -11.63 -13.07 11.44
CA HIS A 271 -10.37 -12.85 12.16
C HIS A 271 -9.86 -11.41 12.07
N LEU A 272 -9.92 -10.81 10.88
CA LEU A 272 -9.49 -9.43 10.65
C LEU A 272 -10.61 -8.39 10.79
N LYS A 273 -11.82 -8.81 11.19
CA LYS A 273 -13.01 -7.94 11.36
C LYS A 273 -13.30 -7.08 10.13
N LEU A 274 -13.30 -7.70 8.95
CA LEU A 274 -13.37 -6.99 7.66
C LEU A 274 -14.77 -6.45 7.30
N ARG A 275 -15.80 -6.70 8.10
CA ARG A 275 -17.15 -6.13 7.84
C ARG A 275 -17.33 -4.70 8.37
N GLU A 276 -16.29 -4.11 8.93
CA GLU A 276 -16.27 -2.72 9.40
C GLU A 276 -16.04 -1.72 8.24
N PRO A 277 -16.59 -0.49 8.30
CA PRO A 277 -16.45 0.54 7.26
C PRO A 277 -15.09 1.27 7.32
N VAL A 278 -13.98 0.52 7.30
CA VAL A 278 -12.61 1.05 7.51
C VAL A 278 -11.86 1.39 6.22
N TYR A 279 -12.40 1.01 5.05
CA TYR A 279 -11.67 0.97 3.77
C TYR A 279 -11.40 2.33 3.13
N LEU A 280 -12.15 3.38 3.44
CA LEU A 280 -11.90 4.69 2.84
C LEU A 280 -10.49 5.19 3.19
N LYS A 281 -10.03 4.90 4.41
CA LYS A 281 -8.68 5.27 4.87
C LYS A 281 -7.58 4.54 4.13
N THR A 282 -7.83 3.36 3.55
CA THR A 282 -6.82 2.56 2.85
C THR A 282 -6.59 3.03 1.42
N ALA A 283 -7.53 3.77 0.82
CA ALA A 283 -7.52 4.16 -0.59
C ALA A 283 -6.39 5.13 -1.00
N THR A 284 -5.60 5.60 -0.03
CA THR A 284 -4.46 6.49 -0.23
C THR A 284 -3.36 6.14 0.77
N TYR A 285 -2.10 6.39 0.40
CA TYR A 285 -0.91 6.22 1.24
C TYR A 285 -0.63 4.78 1.67
N GLY A 286 -0.99 3.82 0.83
CA GLY A 286 -0.74 2.41 1.06
C GLY A 286 -1.78 1.75 1.97
N HIS A 287 -2.02 0.47 1.69
CA HIS A 287 -2.87 -0.38 2.52
C HIS A 287 -2.10 -0.98 3.70
N PHE A 288 -0.76 -0.99 3.64
CA PHE A 288 0.12 -1.66 4.60
C PHE A 288 1.06 -0.69 5.30
N GLY A 289 1.65 -1.13 6.42
CA GLY A 289 2.57 -0.32 7.23
C GLY A 289 1.88 0.75 8.09
N ARG A 290 0.60 0.58 8.39
CA ARG A 290 -0.24 1.56 9.10
C ARG A 290 -0.94 0.94 10.31
N PRO A 291 -0.59 1.33 11.55
CA PRO A 291 -0.96 0.59 12.76
C PRO A 291 -2.46 0.57 13.07
N GLU A 292 -3.26 1.46 12.48
CA GLU A 292 -4.71 1.50 12.69
C GLU A 292 -5.47 0.32 12.05
N PHE A 293 -4.82 -0.48 11.20
CA PHE A 293 -5.48 -1.57 10.48
C PHE A 293 -5.32 -2.93 11.15
N ALA A 294 -6.38 -3.74 11.08
CA ALA A 294 -6.42 -5.06 11.70
C ALA A 294 -5.32 -6.01 11.21
N TRP A 295 -4.97 -5.96 9.93
CA TRP A 295 -3.92 -6.78 9.32
C TRP A 295 -2.49 -6.29 9.63
N GLU A 296 -2.35 -5.19 10.36
CA GLU A 296 -1.04 -4.67 10.81
C GLU A 296 -0.75 -5.00 12.28
N ARG A 297 -1.63 -5.72 12.98
CA ARG A 297 -1.41 -6.19 14.34
C ARG A 297 -0.33 -7.29 14.40
N LEU A 298 0.38 -7.36 15.53
CA LEU A 298 1.42 -8.36 15.83
C LEU A 298 0.97 -9.31 16.97
N ASP A 299 -0.30 -9.71 16.93
CA ASP A 299 -0.99 -10.47 17.98
C ASP A 299 -0.93 -11.99 17.78
N ALA A 300 -0.34 -12.50 16.69
CA ALA A 300 -0.13 -13.94 16.45
C ALA A 300 1.31 -14.40 16.72
N THR A 301 2.17 -13.51 17.22
CA THR A 301 3.61 -13.78 17.42
C THR A 301 3.88 -14.89 18.43
N ASP A 302 3.20 -14.87 19.59
CA ASP A 302 3.34 -15.89 20.62
C ASP A 302 2.84 -17.26 20.16
N GLU A 303 1.70 -17.30 19.47
CA GLU A 303 1.15 -18.55 18.93
C GLU A 303 2.07 -19.15 17.85
N LEU A 304 2.60 -18.31 16.96
CA LEU A 304 3.62 -18.71 15.98
C LEU A 304 4.84 -19.34 16.66
N LEU A 305 5.41 -18.69 17.67
CA LEU A 305 6.57 -19.19 18.40
C LEU A 305 6.27 -20.51 19.13
N ALA A 306 5.07 -20.65 19.69
CA ALA A 306 4.65 -21.88 20.36
C ALA A 306 4.53 -23.06 19.39
N LYS A 307 3.93 -22.84 18.21
CA LYS A 307 3.74 -23.88 17.19
C LYS A 307 5.01 -24.18 16.40
N ALA A 308 5.87 -23.18 16.20
CA ALA A 308 7.16 -23.33 15.51
C ALA A 308 8.06 -24.41 16.14
N LYS A 309 7.96 -24.67 17.45
CA LYS A 309 8.72 -25.72 18.15
C LYS A 309 8.42 -27.15 17.68
N GLN A 310 7.37 -27.34 16.89
CA GLN A 310 6.96 -28.63 16.33
C GLN A 310 7.64 -28.94 14.99
N PHE A 311 8.40 -27.97 14.44
CA PHE A 311 9.09 -28.02 13.17
C PHE A 311 10.59 -27.81 13.37
#